data_AF-A0A2G8KVJ4-F1
#
_entry.id   AF-A0A2G8KVJ4-F1
#
_cell.length_a   1.000
_cell.length_b   1.000
_cell.length_c   1.000
_cell.angle_alpha   90.00
_cell.angle_beta   90.00
_cell.angle_gamma   90.00
#
_symmetry.space_group_name_H-M   'P 1'
#
loop_
_entity.id
_entity.type
_entity.pdbx_description
1 polymer ?
#
loop_
_entity_poly.entity_id
_entity_poly.type
_entity_poly.pdbx_seq_one_letter_code
_entity_poly.pdbx_strand_id
1 'polypeptide(L)'
;MVSVVVKVAIISRAFAWIIQVIFNGLITDHNAAAFRLKPLKNPTEGDRVIHHLFEGFSKWDGSYFLTISEDGYTQPQMFVFFPLFPAIVRTVALVIHFPFSTVISFRSSLMISSFVTNTFLFVLSASLLQKLAERLLKDANMATAAAVLFCFNPGSVFMSATYSESLFSFLTFLGMLAYQDKRLITGAVLFGLSSATRSNGIVSFGFLIYHWIQQLTRDTLIAVSAGKTNVCLYIALLSLEIAIFLTGLAALNFGPFLLFQMYSYSQVCHSQRFTFPATIFEYILPVNSQVNYIPSSTPPAWCQKSLPLPYSNIQAEVWEVGFFNYFQLRKIPNFFLALPVIVLSVRAITTYCKQNWEYVRWMGLLPPRKLGTNMPRVRDILTKRTFYILLICLSCCCLASSSCILRCSHVSCSHRAQSFLYLRPIL
;
A
#
# COMPACT_ATOMS: atom_id res chain seq x y z
N MET A 1 -22.99 -19.99 -4.13
CA MET A 1 -23.54 -18.66 -4.46
C MET A 1 -22.44 -17.63 -4.23
N VAL A 2 -22.03 -16.84 -5.23
CA VAL A 2 -20.95 -15.84 -5.09
C VAL A 2 -21.40 -14.74 -4.12
N SER A 3 -20.57 -14.42 -3.11
CA SER A 3 -20.86 -13.37 -2.10
C SER A 3 -21.16 -12.03 -2.78
N VAL A 4 -22.08 -11.25 -2.21
CA VAL A 4 -22.44 -9.90 -2.70
C VAL A 4 -21.20 -9.02 -2.83
N VAL A 5 -20.27 -9.11 -1.88
CA VAL A 5 -19.02 -8.33 -1.87
C VAL A 5 -18.15 -8.65 -3.09
N VAL A 6 -18.04 -9.92 -3.50
CA VAL A 6 -17.28 -10.31 -4.68
C VAL A 6 -17.88 -9.69 -5.95
N LYS A 7 -19.21 -9.74 -6.09
CA LYS A 7 -19.90 -9.12 -7.22
C LYS A 7 -19.66 -7.61 -7.26
N VAL A 8 -19.81 -6.93 -6.12
CA VAL A 8 -19.58 -5.47 -6.01
C VAL A 8 -18.12 -5.11 -6.31
N ALA A 9 -17.16 -5.89 -5.82
CA ALA A 9 -15.75 -5.66 -6.08
C ALA A 9 -15.44 -5.76 -7.57
N ILE A 10 -15.90 -6.81 -8.26
CA ILE A 10 -15.72 -6.99 -9.71
C ILE A 10 -16.38 -5.83 -10.48
N ILE A 11 -17.63 -5.49 -10.16
CA ILE A 11 -18.35 -4.39 -10.80
C ILE A 11 -17.60 -3.07 -10.62
N SER A 12 -17.06 -2.79 -9.43
CA SER A 12 -16.31 -1.55 -9.20
C SER A 12 -15.01 -1.48 -9.99
N ARG A 13 -14.32 -2.61 -10.24
CA ARG A 13 -13.11 -2.66 -11.11
C ARG A 13 -13.47 -2.48 -12.57
N ALA A 14 -14.51 -3.16 -13.05
CA ALA A 14 -15.01 -2.99 -14.42
C ALA A 14 -15.44 -1.54 -14.67
N PHE A 15 -16.13 -0.92 -13.71
CA PHE A 15 -16.53 0.48 -13.77
C PHE A 15 -15.32 1.43 -13.85
N ALA A 16 -14.30 1.22 -13.01
CA ALA A 16 -13.07 2.03 -13.05
C ALA A 16 -12.34 1.90 -14.40
N TRP A 17 -12.28 0.69 -14.96
CA TRP A 17 -11.69 0.46 -16.28
C TRP A 17 -12.48 1.13 -17.41
N ILE A 18 -13.82 0.98 -17.43
CA ILE A 18 -14.68 1.65 -18.43
C ILE A 18 -14.53 3.16 -18.38
N ILE A 19 -14.55 3.75 -17.18
CA ILE A 19 -14.33 5.19 -16.96
C ILE A 19 -12.99 5.62 -17.53
N GLN A 20 -11.92 4.87 -17.22
CA GLN A 20 -10.59 5.16 -17.70
C GLN A 20 -10.52 5.13 -19.23
N VAL A 21 -11.15 4.15 -19.89
CA VAL A 21 -11.20 4.06 -21.36
C VAL A 21 -11.99 5.23 -21.96
N ILE A 22 -13.17 5.55 -21.41
CA ILE A 22 -14.01 6.66 -21.90
C ILE A 22 -13.27 7.99 -21.77
N PHE A 23 -12.73 8.31 -20.59
CA PHE A 23 -11.97 9.53 -20.39
C PHE A 23 -10.66 9.53 -21.19
N ASN A 24 -10.14 8.34 -21.54
CA ASN A 24 -9.03 8.23 -22.47
C ASN A 24 -9.36 8.72 -23.90
N GLY A 25 -10.60 8.59 -24.34
CA GLY A 25 -11.03 9.15 -25.62
C GLY A 25 -11.40 10.65 -25.55
N LEU A 26 -11.94 11.11 -24.41
CA LEU A 26 -12.59 12.42 -24.32
C LEU A 26 -11.69 13.57 -23.87
N ILE A 27 -10.68 13.29 -23.04
CA ILE A 27 -9.87 14.34 -22.38
C ILE A 27 -8.43 14.29 -22.90
N THR A 28 -7.79 15.40 -23.22
CA THR A 28 -6.35 15.41 -23.58
C THR A 28 -5.46 15.34 -22.35
N ASP A 29 -4.31 14.68 -22.47
CA ASP A 29 -3.38 14.50 -21.36
C ASP A 29 -2.65 15.77 -20.93
N HIS A 30 -2.51 15.94 -19.61
CA HIS A 30 -1.67 16.97 -19.03
C HIS A 30 -0.19 16.74 -19.30
N ASN A 31 0.53 17.83 -19.56
CA ASN A 31 1.98 17.80 -19.57
C ASN A 31 2.55 17.88 -18.14
N ALA A 32 2.39 16.81 -17.34
CA ALA A 32 3.05 16.71 -16.04
C ALA A 32 4.56 16.44 -16.21
N ALA A 33 5.40 17.11 -15.44
CA ALA A 33 6.85 16.86 -15.34
C ALA A 33 7.18 15.58 -14.54
N ALA A 34 6.38 14.52 -14.74
CA ALA A 34 6.53 13.23 -14.10
C ALA A 34 7.31 12.27 -15.02
N PHE A 35 7.89 11.22 -14.44
CA PHE A 35 8.50 10.12 -15.18
C PHE A 35 7.49 9.49 -16.15
N ARG A 36 7.93 9.21 -17.37
CA ARG A 36 7.10 8.65 -18.44
C ARG A 36 7.74 7.42 -19.02
N LEU A 37 6.90 6.48 -19.42
CA LEU A 37 7.32 5.32 -20.19
C LEU A 37 7.90 5.78 -21.52
N LYS A 38 9.02 5.17 -21.92
CA LYS A 38 9.59 5.38 -23.25
C LYS A 38 8.61 4.83 -24.30
N PRO A 39 8.33 5.56 -25.38
CA PRO A 39 7.46 5.05 -26.43
C PRO A 39 8.07 3.78 -27.05
N LEU A 40 7.19 2.85 -27.45
CA LEU A 40 7.62 1.67 -28.21
C LEU A 40 8.16 2.12 -29.57
N LYS A 41 9.32 1.60 -29.99
CA LYS A 41 9.94 1.97 -31.27
C LYS A 41 9.10 1.52 -32.47
N ASN A 42 8.62 0.27 -32.44
CA ASN A 42 7.81 -0.34 -33.50
C ASN A 42 6.57 -1.03 -32.87
N PRO A 43 5.49 -0.29 -32.56
CA PRO A 43 4.30 -0.87 -31.95
C PRO A 43 3.47 -1.67 -32.97
N THR A 44 3.02 -2.86 -32.58
CA THR A 44 2.01 -3.62 -33.37
C THR A 44 0.63 -2.98 -33.24
N GLU A 45 -0.33 -3.39 -34.08
CA GLU A 45 -1.73 -2.97 -33.90
C GLU A 45 -2.30 -3.45 -32.56
N GLY A 46 -1.89 -4.65 -32.11
CA GLY A 46 -2.21 -5.15 -30.78
C GLY A 46 -1.71 -4.21 -29.68
N ASP A 47 -0.47 -3.73 -29.78
CA ASP A 47 0.08 -2.77 -28.83
C ASP A 47 -0.72 -1.46 -28.78
N ARG A 48 -1.18 -0.96 -29.92
CA ARG A 48 -2.00 0.28 -29.96
C ARG A 48 -3.33 0.09 -29.24
N VAL A 49 -3.98 -1.05 -29.43
CA VAL A 49 -5.24 -1.38 -28.74
C VAL A 49 -5.02 -1.49 -27.24
N ILE A 50 -4.01 -2.25 -26.80
CA ILE A 50 -3.70 -2.40 -25.37
C ILE A 50 -3.31 -1.06 -24.75
N HIS A 51 -2.50 -0.27 -25.45
CA HIS A 51 -2.14 1.07 -25.00
C HIS A 51 -3.39 1.92 -24.79
N HIS A 52 -4.29 2.01 -25.77
CA HIS A 52 -5.53 2.78 -25.63
C HIS A 52 -6.39 2.32 -24.44
N LEU A 53 -6.51 0.99 -24.27
CA LEU A 53 -7.33 0.39 -23.21
C LEU A 53 -6.74 0.55 -21.81
N PHE A 54 -5.42 0.64 -21.62
CA PHE A 54 -4.79 0.58 -20.30
C PHE A 54 -3.84 1.73 -19.97
N GLU A 55 -3.55 2.64 -20.90
CA GLU A 55 -2.59 3.75 -20.72
C GLU A 55 -2.86 4.57 -19.46
N GLY A 56 -4.13 4.84 -19.13
CA GLY A 56 -4.46 5.63 -17.93
C GLY A 56 -3.92 5.00 -16.64
N PHE A 57 -3.89 3.66 -16.58
CA PHE A 57 -3.39 2.90 -15.45
C PHE A 57 -1.87 2.78 -15.39
N SER A 58 -1.16 3.19 -16.45
CA SER A 58 0.30 3.12 -16.57
C SER A 58 1.00 4.47 -16.28
N LYS A 59 0.25 5.50 -15.88
CA LYS A 59 0.75 6.84 -15.57
C LYS A 59 1.24 6.96 -14.13
N TRP A 60 1.94 8.07 -13.85
CA TRP A 60 2.48 8.40 -12.52
C TRP A 60 3.39 7.29 -12.01
N ASP A 61 3.17 6.78 -10.80
CA ASP A 61 4.03 5.74 -10.24
C ASP A 61 3.92 4.41 -10.99
N GLY A 62 2.85 4.21 -11.75
CA GLY A 62 2.69 3.03 -12.59
C GLY A 62 3.75 2.91 -13.68
N SER A 63 4.28 4.05 -14.14
CA SER A 63 5.37 4.05 -15.12
C SER A 63 6.67 3.51 -14.52
N TYR A 64 6.96 3.79 -13.25
CA TYR A 64 8.11 3.21 -12.54
C TYR A 64 7.93 1.71 -12.34
N PHE A 65 6.76 1.26 -11.83
CA PHE A 65 6.50 -0.16 -11.62
C PHE A 65 6.60 -0.98 -12.93
N LEU A 66 6.06 -0.46 -14.05
CA LEU A 66 6.18 -1.11 -15.35
C LEU A 66 7.62 -1.16 -15.84
N THR A 67 8.37 -0.06 -15.70
CA THR A 67 9.79 -0.03 -16.08
C THR A 67 10.61 -1.02 -15.25
N ILE A 68 10.36 -1.11 -13.94
CA ILE A 68 11.04 -2.08 -13.06
C ILE A 68 10.69 -3.51 -13.46
N SER A 69 9.42 -3.80 -13.80
CA SER A 69 9.03 -5.13 -14.28
C SER A 69 9.63 -5.48 -15.64
N GLU A 70 9.89 -4.49 -16.50
CA GLU A 70 10.40 -4.71 -17.86
C GLU A 70 11.93 -4.78 -17.92
N ASP A 71 12.60 -3.76 -17.36
CA ASP A 71 14.03 -3.48 -17.49
C ASP A 71 14.78 -3.60 -16.15
N GLY A 72 14.07 -3.66 -15.02
CA GLY A 72 14.66 -3.68 -13.67
C GLY A 72 14.94 -2.29 -13.12
N TYR A 73 15.75 -2.21 -12.06
CA TYR A 73 16.11 -0.94 -11.42
C TYR A 73 17.18 -0.20 -12.23
N THR A 74 16.74 0.61 -13.19
CA THR A 74 17.65 1.32 -14.11
C THR A 74 18.09 2.71 -13.61
N GLN A 75 17.35 3.31 -12.67
CA GLN A 75 17.63 4.65 -12.15
C GLN A 75 17.57 4.67 -10.61
N PRO A 76 18.40 5.48 -9.91
CA PRO A 76 18.42 5.52 -8.44
C PRO A 76 17.05 5.81 -7.80
N GLN A 77 16.25 6.71 -8.39
CA GLN A 77 14.90 7.03 -7.91
C GLN A 77 13.97 5.80 -7.85
N MET A 78 14.23 4.75 -8.63
CA MET A 78 13.39 3.56 -8.66
C MET A 78 13.46 2.73 -7.38
N PHE A 79 14.54 2.85 -6.58
CA PHE A 79 14.72 2.09 -5.33
C PHE A 79 13.73 2.49 -4.21
N VAL A 80 12.86 3.48 -4.45
CA VAL A 80 11.71 3.77 -3.57
C VAL A 80 10.56 2.79 -3.81
N PHE A 81 10.48 2.17 -4.99
CA PHE A 81 9.47 1.18 -5.34
C PHE A 81 9.97 -0.22 -4.99
N PHE A 82 9.21 -0.95 -4.19
CA PHE A 82 9.64 -2.22 -3.64
C PHE A 82 9.42 -3.39 -4.64
N PRO A 83 10.22 -4.47 -4.54
CA PRO A 83 10.36 -5.43 -5.63
C PRO A 83 9.21 -6.45 -5.76
N LEU A 84 8.45 -6.74 -4.70
CA LEU A 84 7.50 -7.87 -4.72
C LEU A 84 6.35 -7.68 -5.73
N PHE A 85 5.85 -6.46 -5.90
CA PHE A 85 4.79 -6.20 -6.86
C PHE A 85 5.29 -6.29 -8.33
N PRO A 86 6.36 -5.58 -8.73
CA PRO A 86 6.95 -5.71 -10.07
C PRO A 86 7.31 -7.14 -10.47
N ALA A 87 7.84 -7.90 -9.50
CA ALA A 87 8.14 -9.32 -9.62
C ALA A 87 6.92 -10.14 -10.07
N ILE A 88 5.81 -10.04 -9.33
CA ILE A 88 4.58 -10.79 -9.62
C ILE A 88 4.00 -10.36 -10.98
N VAL A 89 3.97 -9.05 -11.26
CA VAL A 89 3.49 -8.52 -12.55
C VAL A 89 4.33 -9.06 -13.70
N ARG A 90 5.65 -9.14 -13.54
CA ARG A 90 6.53 -9.73 -14.56
C ARG A 90 6.25 -11.21 -14.77
N THR A 91 6.16 -12.01 -13.70
CA THR A 91 5.90 -13.45 -13.80
C THR A 91 4.58 -13.73 -14.53
N VAL A 92 3.50 -13.02 -14.16
CA VAL A 92 2.21 -13.16 -14.83
C VAL A 92 2.29 -12.68 -16.29
N ALA A 93 3.05 -11.62 -16.58
CA ALA A 93 3.24 -11.13 -17.94
C ALA A 93 4.03 -12.12 -18.81
N LEU A 94 5.00 -12.86 -18.27
CA LEU A 94 5.71 -13.91 -19.02
C LEU A 94 4.74 -15.01 -19.46
N VAL A 95 3.80 -15.40 -18.60
CA VAL A 95 2.76 -16.39 -18.92
C VAL A 95 1.82 -15.85 -20.00
N ILE A 96 1.40 -14.59 -19.92
CA ILE A 96 0.55 -13.95 -20.93
C ILE A 96 1.31 -13.77 -22.25
N HIS A 97 2.58 -13.38 -22.20
CA HIS A 97 3.36 -13.06 -23.38
C HIS A 97 3.72 -14.30 -24.20
N PHE A 98 3.92 -15.45 -23.55
CA PHE A 98 4.29 -16.70 -24.23
C PHE A 98 3.40 -17.04 -25.45
N PRO A 99 2.06 -17.10 -25.35
CA PRO A 99 1.19 -17.36 -26.51
C PRO A 99 0.96 -16.14 -27.43
N PHE A 100 1.21 -14.91 -26.97
CA PHE A 100 0.88 -13.68 -27.71
C PHE A 100 2.09 -12.87 -28.17
N SER A 101 3.30 -13.46 -28.12
CA SER A 101 4.57 -12.78 -28.38
C SER A 101 4.70 -12.15 -29.78
N THR A 102 3.96 -12.67 -30.76
CA THR A 102 3.90 -12.13 -32.13
C THR A 102 2.89 -11.01 -32.31
N VAL A 103 1.91 -10.90 -31.39
CA VAL A 103 0.77 -9.97 -31.51
C VAL A 103 0.97 -8.74 -30.66
N ILE A 104 1.51 -8.89 -29.46
CA ILE A 104 1.72 -7.80 -28.49
C ILE A 104 3.16 -7.83 -27.96
N SER A 105 3.73 -6.66 -27.75
CA SER A 105 5.01 -6.49 -27.07
C SER A 105 4.94 -6.95 -25.60
N PHE A 106 6.11 -7.23 -25.02
CA PHE A 106 6.21 -7.61 -23.61
C PHE A 106 5.67 -6.50 -22.68
N ARG A 107 5.85 -5.22 -23.04
CA ARG A 107 5.29 -4.07 -22.31
C ARG A 107 3.76 -4.10 -22.27
N SER A 108 3.11 -4.40 -23.39
CA SER A 108 1.65 -4.57 -23.44
C SER A 108 1.19 -5.74 -22.57
N SER A 109 1.94 -6.85 -22.54
CA SER A 109 1.68 -7.97 -21.64
C SER A 109 1.83 -7.56 -20.16
N LEU A 110 2.76 -6.68 -19.81
CA LEU A 110 2.91 -6.13 -18.45
C LEU A 110 1.72 -5.26 -18.03
N MET A 111 1.18 -4.43 -18.94
CA MET A 111 0.00 -3.61 -18.65
C MET A 111 -1.23 -4.49 -18.35
N ILE A 112 -1.47 -5.52 -19.17
CA ILE A 112 -2.55 -6.49 -18.95
C ILE A 112 -2.32 -7.25 -17.65
N SER A 113 -1.12 -7.78 -17.46
CA SER A 113 -0.73 -8.51 -16.25
C SER A 113 -1.00 -7.69 -14.99
N SER A 114 -0.57 -6.43 -14.98
CA SER A 114 -0.76 -5.53 -13.85
C SER A 114 -2.23 -5.33 -13.51
N PHE A 115 -3.07 -5.05 -14.51
CA PHE A 115 -4.51 -4.87 -14.31
C PHE A 115 -5.20 -6.15 -13.80
N VAL A 116 -4.86 -7.31 -14.38
CA VAL A 116 -5.42 -8.61 -13.98
C VAL A 116 -5.02 -8.96 -12.55
N THR A 117 -3.73 -8.85 -12.23
CA THR A 117 -3.19 -9.09 -10.89
C THR A 117 -3.84 -8.18 -9.86
N ASN A 118 -3.95 -6.88 -10.13
CA ASN A 118 -4.57 -5.94 -9.19
C ASN A 118 -6.07 -6.16 -9.03
N THR A 119 -6.79 -6.46 -10.12
CA THR A 119 -8.22 -6.80 -10.05
C THR A 119 -8.45 -8.05 -9.20
N PHE A 120 -7.67 -9.10 -9.43
CA PHE A 120 -7.77 -10.35 -8.68
C PHE A 120 -7.47 -10.14 -7.19
N LEU A 121 -6.33 -9.51 -6.87
CA LEU A 121 -5.92 -9.24 -5.49
C LEU A 121 -6.88 -8.28 -4.78
N PHE A 122 -7.48 -7.33 -5.50
CA PHE A 122 -8.47 -6.42 -4.93
C PHE A 122 -9.75 -7.15 -4.51
N VAL A 123 -10.27 -8.05 -5.36
CA VAL A 123 -11.46 -8.85 -5.05
C VAL A 123 -11.21 -9.75 -3.84
N LEU A 124 -10.01 -10.36 -3.76
CA LEU A 124 -9.59 -11.12 -2.58
C LEU A 124 -9.48 -10.23 -1.35
N SER A 125 -8.89 -9.04 -1.47
CA SER A 125 -8.76 -8.07 -0.37
C SER A 125 -10.13 -7.66 0.18
N ALA A 126 -11.10 -7.35 -0.67
CA ALA A 126 -12.46 -6.99 -0.25
C ALA A 126 -13.14 -8.14 0.50
N SER A 127 -12.96 -9.38 0.01
CA SER A 127 -13.50 -10.58 0.65
C SER A 127 -12.85 -10.86 2.01
N LEU A 128 -11.52 -10.68 2.12
CA LEU A 128 -10.78 -10.82 3.36
C LEU A 128 -11.17 -9.74 4.36
N LEU A 129 -11.36 -8.49 3.91
CA LEU A 129 -11.80 -7.40 4.76
C LEU A 129 -13.18 -7.67 5.34
N GLN A 130 -14.13 -8.16 4.52
CA GLN A 130 -15.44 -8.60 5.00
C GLN A 130 -15.27 -9.66 6.11
N LYS A 131 -14.52 -10.74 5.84
CA LYS A 131 -14.32 -11.83 6.79
C LYS A 131 -13.64 -11.38 8.09
N LEU A 132 -12.67 -10.48 8.00
CA LEU A 132 -11.99 -9.89 9.15
C LEU A 132 -12.97 -9.02 9.97
N ALA A 133 -13.74 -8.17 9.30
CA ALA A 133 -14.74 -7.32 9.95
C ALA A 133 -15.85 -8.14 10.61
N GLU A 134 -16.32 -9.22 10.00
CA GLU A 134 -17.31 -10.13 10.62
C GLU A 134 -16.79 -10.71 11.93
N ARG A 135 -15.52 -11.12 11.98
CA ARG A 135 -14.89 -11.67 13.19
C ARG A 135 -14.70 -10.63 14.30
N LEU A 136 -14.36 -9.39 13.93
CA LEU A 136 -14.10 -8.31 14.88
C LEU A 136 -15.40 -7.67 15.40
N LEU A 137 -16.31 -7.34 14.49
CA LEU A 137 -17.54 -6.60 14.79
C LEU A 137 -18.69 -7.51 15.23
N LYS A 138 -18.64 -8.79 14.88
CA LYS A 138 -19.73 -9.76 15.09
C LYS A 138 -21.07 -9.31 14.49
N ASP A 139 -21.01 -8.54 13.41
CA ASP A 139 -22.16 -8.03 12.66
C ASP A 139 -21.88 -8.14 11.15
N ALA A 140 -22.61 -9.03 10.48
CA ALA A 140 -22.45 -9.29 9.05
C ALA A 140 -22.83 -8.09 8.18
N ASN A 141 -23.80 -7.27 8.60
CA ASN A 141 -24.23 -6.11 7.84
C ASN A 141 -23.17 -5.02 7.88
N MET A 142 -22.60 -4.75 9.07
CA MET A 142 -21.50 -3.78 9.21
C MET A 142 -20.24 -4.24 8.48
N ALA A 143 -19.93 -5.53 8.49
CA ALA A 143 -18.80 -6.07 7.76
C ALA A 143 -18.96 -5.98 6.24
N THR A 144 -20.16 -6.31 5.73
CA THR A 144 -20.50 -6.13 4.32
C THR A 144 -20.41 -4.66 3.93
N ALA A 145 -20.96 -3.76 4.75
CA ALA A 145 -20.88 -2.32 4.57
C ALA A 145 -19.42 -1.84 4.47
N ALA A 146 -18.54 -2.25 5.38
CA ALA A 146 -17.12 -1.89 5.36
C ALA A 146 -16.43 -2.34 4.05
N ALA A 147 -16.70 -3.57 3.59
CA ALA A 147 -16.15 -4.08 2.34
C ALA A 147 -16.69 -3.36 1.09
N VAL A 148 -17.97 -2.96 1.08
CA VAL A 148 -18.55 -2.15 0.00
C VAL A 148 -17.93 -0.75 -0.03
N LEU A 149 -17.72 -0.12 1.12
CA LEU A 149 -17.03 1.18 1.18
C LEU A 149 -15.57 1.09 0.74
N PHE A 150 -14.90 -0.02 1.04
CA PHE A 150 -13.58 -0.30 0.50
C PHE A 150 -13.58 -0.40 -1.03
N CYS A 151 -14.64 -0.97 -1.64
CA CYS A 151 -14.80 -1.03 -3.10
C CYS A 151 -14.90 0.36 -3.75
N PHE A 152 -15.60 1.29 -3.09
CA PHE A 152 -15.84 2.65 -3.58
C PHE A 152 -15.19 3.67 -2.66
N ASN A 153 -13.85 3.77 -2.71
CA ASN A 153 -13.10 4.79 -1.99
C ASN A 153 -12.36 5.71 -3.00
N PRO A 154 -12.11 7.00 -2.70
CA PRO A 154 -11.50 7.95 -3.64
C PRO A 154 -10.16 7.49 -4.23
N GLY A 155 -9.42 6.62 -3.52
CA GLY A 155 -8.18 6.01 -3.97
C GLY A 155 -8.36 4.67 -4.70
N SER A 156 -9.59 4.26 -5.06
CA SER A 156 -9.89 2.99 -5.72
C SER A 156 -9.23 2.86 -7.10
N VAL A 157 -8.86 3.98 -7.71
CA VAL A 157 -8.10 4.01 -8.96
C VAL A 157 -6.74 3.33 -8.79
N PHE A 158 -6.03 3.60 -7.69
CA PHE A 158 -4.73 2.98 -7.39
C PHE A 158 -4.84 1.48 -7.09
N MET A 159 -6.03 1.01 -6.75
CA MET A 159 -6.30 -0.41 -6.57
C MET A 159 -6.55 -1.16 -7.90
N SER A 160 -6.58 -0.44 -9.02
CA SER A 160 -6.75 -0.99 -10.38
C SER A 160 -5.58 -0.64 -11.30
N ALA A 161 -5.00 0.55 -11.12
CA ALA A 161 -3.82 1.03 -11.83
C ALA A 161 -2.57 0.19 -11.52
N THR A 162 -1.47 0.39 -12.25
CA THR A 162 -0.21 -0.34 -12.02
C THR A 162 0.48 0.11 -10.75
N TYR A 163 -0.06 -0.32 -9.61
CA TYR A 163 0.24 0.19 -8.29
C TYR A 163 0.22 -0.97 -7.29
N SER A 164 1.03 -0.87 -6.22
CA SER A 164 1.24 -1.98 -5.28
C SER A 164 0.16 -2.11 -4.19
N GLU A 165 -0.81 -1.20 -4.18
CA GLU A 165 -1.85 -1.02 -3.16
C GLU A 165 -2.74 -2.26 -2.98
N SER A 166 -3.13 -2.92 -4.09
CA SER A 166 -3.98 -4.12 -4.04
C SER A 166 -3.24 -5.32 -3.45
N LEU A 167 -1.97 -5.53 -3.83
CA LEU A 167 -1.13 -6.57 -3.24
C LEU A 167 -0.85 -6.30 -1.77
N PHE A 168 -0.53 -5.05 -1.43
CA PHE A 168 -0.30 -4.62 -0.05
C PHE A 168 -1.54 -4.89 0.82
N SER A 169 -2.72 -4.45 0.37
CA SER A 169 -3.99 -4.65 1.08
C SER A 169 -4.29 -6.13 1.29
N PHE A 170 -4.08 -6.96 0.26
CA PHE A 170 -4.28 -8.41 0.33
C PHE A 170 -3.41 -9.04 1.41
N LEU A 171 -2.10 -8.79 1.38
CA LEU A 171 -1.14 -9.37 2.33
C LEU A 171 -1.38 -8.87 3.76
N THR A 172 -1.67 -7.59 3.93
CA THR A 172 -1.97 -7.01 5.25
C THR A 172 -3.26 -7.58 5.83
N PHE A 173 -4.36 -7.64 5.07
CA PHE A 173 -5.62 -8.20 5.58
C PHE A 173 -5.52 -9.70 5.85
N LEU A 174 -4.81 -10.44 4.99
CA LEU A 174 -4.56 -11.87 5.23
C LEU A 174 -3.70 -12.08 6.49
N GLY A 175 -2.68 -11.24 6.69
CA GLY A 175 -1.84 -11.24 7.89
C GLY A 175 -2.62 -10.93 9.16
N MET A 176 -3.51 -9.92 9.12
CA MET A 176 -4.42 -9.60 10.23
C MET A 176 -5.41 -10.74 10.51
N LEU A 177 -5.89 -11.44 9.48
CA LEU A 177 -6.77 -12.58 9.66
C LEU A 177 -6.03 -13.76 10.33
N ALA A 178 -4.80 -14.06 9.89
CA ALA A 178 -3.95 -15.07 10.51
C ALA A 178 -3.60 -14.71 11.97
N TYR A 179 -3.34 -13.43 12.24
CA TYR A 179 -3.16 -12.89 13.57
C TYR A 179 -4.39 -13.12 14.46
N GLN A 180 -5.59 -12.86 13.95
CA GLN A 180 -6.84 -13.10 14.67
C GLN A 180 -7.06 -14.60 14.94
N ASP A 181 -6.60 -15.48 14.05
CA ASP A 181 -6.58 -16.95 14.22
C ASP A 181 -5.46 -17.44 15.15
N LYS A 182 -4.70 -16.54 15.81
CA LYS A 182 -3.54 -16.88 16.67
C LYS A 182 -2.39 -17.59 15.94
N ARG A 183 -2.36 -17.54 14.61
CA ARG A 183 -1.26 -18.05 13.78
C ARG A 183 -0.20 -16.97 13.59
N LEU A 184 0.55 -16.67 14.65
CA LEU A 184 1.47 -15.52 14.71
C LEU A 184 2.61 -15.60 13.70
N ILE A 185 3.19 -16.78 13.47
CA ILE A 185 4.28 -16.98 12.50
C ILE A 185 3.76 -16.69 11.08
N THR A 186 2.60 -17.25 10.71
CA THR A 186 1.96 -16.98 9.42
C THR A 186 1.65 -15.49 9.26
N GLY A 187 1.13 -14.84 10.31
CA GLY A 187 0.91 -13.40 10.33
C GLY A 187 2.19 -12.60 10.11
N ALA A 188 3.28 -12.95 10.80
CA ALA A 188 4.58 -12.28 10.67
C ALA A 188 5.18 -12.42 9.26
N VAL A 189 5.10 -13.62 8.66
CA VAL A 189 5.52 -13.86 7.26
C VAL A 189 4.71 -13.00 6.30
N LEU A 190 3.39 -12.99 6.43
CA LEU A 190 2.51 -12.18 5.57
C LEU A 190 2.76 -10.68 5.72
N PHE A 191 3.00 -10.21 6.95
CA PHE A 191 3.39 -8.83 7.20
C PHE A 191 4.78 -8.52 6.63
N GLY A 192 5.72 -9.46 6.68
CA GLY A 192 7.02 -9.32 5.99
C GLY A 192 6.88 -9.24 4.47
N LEU A 193 6.01 -10.05 3.86
CA LEU A 193 5.71 -9.92 2.43
C LEU A 193 5.03 -8.57 2.12
N SER A 194 4.20 -8.05 3.02
CA SER A 194 3.64 -6.69 2.86
C SER A 194 4.73 -5.61 2.92
N SER A 195 5.77 -5.78 3.75
CA SER A 195 6.93 -4.88 3.82
C SER A 195 7.81 -4.96 2.57
N ALA A 196 7.86 -6.14 1.93
CA ALA A 196 8.47 -6.35 0.61
C ALA A 196 7.66 -5.74 -0.55
N THR A 197 6.41 -5.32 -0.30
CA THR A 197 5.53 -4.67 -1.29
C THR A 197 5.56 -3.16 -1.14
N ARG A 198 5.62 -2.66 0.11
CA ARG A 198 5.73 -1.25 0.48
C ARG A 198 6.39 -1.12 1.84
N SER A 199 7.21 -0.07 2.02
CA SER A 199 7.81 0.28 3.31
C SER A 199 6.82 0.30 4.49
N ASN A 200 5.59 0.79 4.27
CA ASN A 200 4.53 0.86 5.27
C ASN A 200 4.19 -0.49 5.94
N GLY A 201 4.53 -1.62 5.30
CA GLY A 201 4.28 -2.95 5.86
C GLY A 201 4.98 -3.20 7.19
N ILE A 202 6.10 -2.52 7.47
CA ILE A 202 6.83 -2.62 8.74
C ILE A 202 5.97 -2.20 9.94
N VAL A 203 5.01 -1.28 9.74
CA VAL A 203 4.11 -0.81 10.80
C VAL A 203 3.21 -1.95 11.31
N SER A 204 2.95 -2.96 10.48
CA SER A 204 2.14 -4.12 10.87
C SER A 204 2.78 -4.93 12.00
N PHE A 205 4.08 -4.78 12.26
CA PHE A 205 4.73 -5.37 13.43
C PHE A 205 4.09 -4.93 14.76
N GLY A 206 3.47 -3.75 14.79
CA GLY A 206 2.71 -3.25 15.95
C GLY A 206 1.61 -4.19 16.42
N PHE A 207 0.97 -4.97 15.52
CA PHE A 207 -0.02 -5.97 15.92
C PHE A 207 0.60 -7.11 16.75
N LEU A 208 1.82 -7.53 16.39
CA LEU A 208 2.55 -8.59 17.08
C LEU A 208 3.05 -8.10 18.44
N ILE A 209 3.57 -6.86 18.51
CA ILE A 209 3.91 -6.21 19.78
C ILE A 209 2.67 -6.13 20.68
N TYR A 210 1.53 -5.70 20.14
CA TYR A 210 0.30 -5.57 20.91
C TYR A 210 -0.21 -6.92 21.45
N HIS A 211 -0.08 -8.00 20.69
CA HIS A 211 -0.40 -9.36 21.17
C HIS A 211 0.44 -9.74 22.37
N TRP A 212 1.74 -9.45 22.32
CA TRP A 212 2.63 -9.70 23.44
C TRP A 212 2.24 -8.90 24.68
N ILE A 213 1.99 -7.60 24.54
CA ILE A 213 1.55 -6.76 25.67
C ILE A 213 0.27 -7.32 26.29
N GLN A 214 -0.68 -7.77 25.46
CA GLN A 214 -1.89 -8.43 25.93
C GLN A 214 -1.61 -9.74 26.68
N GLN A 215 -0.72 -10.59 26.16
CA GLN A 215 -0.37 -11.86 26.77
C GLN A 215 0.32 -11.65 28.12
N LEU A 216 1.36 -10.80 28.16
CA LEU A 216 2.08 -10.46 29.38
C LEU A 216 1.13 -9.89 30.44
N THR A 217 0.26 -8.96 30.07
CA THR A 217 -0.72 -8.38 31.01
C THR A 217 -1.65 -9.46 31.59
N ARG A 218 -2.16 -10.37 30.75
CA ARG A 218 -3.06 -11.45 31.20
C ARG A 218 -2.35 -12.44 32.13
N ASP A 219 -1.16 -12.89 31.76
CA ASP A 219 -0.40 -13.88 32.52
C ASP A 219 0.08 -13.30 33.85
N THR A 220 0.50 -12.03 33.87
CA THR A 220 0.81 -11.29 35.11
C THR A 220 -0.41 -11.18 36.01
N LEU A 221 -1.58 -10.80 35.47
CA LEU A 221 -2.80 -10.71 36.27
C LEU A 221 -3.21 -12.05 36.88
N ILE A 222 -3.05 -13.15 36.13
CA ILE A 222 -3.34 -14.50 36.61
C ILE A 222 -2.35 -14.89 37.71
N ALA A 223 -1.04 -14.69 37.49
CA ALA A 223 0.00 -15.03 38.44
C ALA A 223 -0.14 -14.28 39.78
N VAL A 224 -0.48 -13.00 39.73
CA VAL A 224 -0.75 -12.17 40.93
C VAL A 224 -2.01 -12.68 41.63
N SER A 225 -3.09 -12.95 40.90
CA SER A 225 -4.34 -13.44 41.51
C SER A 225 -4.22 -14.83 42.13
N ALA A 226 -3.28 -15.66 41.65
CA ALA A 226 -3.02 -16.99 42.16
C ALA A 226 -2.07 -17.01 43.39
N GLY A 227 -1.59 -15.86 43.86
CA GLY A 227 -0.74 -15.77 45.05
C GLY A 227 0.62 -16.46 44.93
N LYS A 228 1.18 -16.57 43.72
CA LYS A 228 2.52 -17.18 43.53
C LYS A 228 3.56 -16.41 44.36
N THR A 229 4.42 -17.09 45.09
CA THR A 229 5.42 -16.45 45.98
C THR A 229 6.58 -15.80 45.22
N ASN A 230 6.86 -16.23 43.97
CA ASN A 230 7.95 -15.72 43.13
C ASN A 230 7.43 -15.04 41.83
N VAL A 231 6.42 -14.17 41.93
CA VAL A 231 5.82 -13.50 40.75
C VAL A 231 6.87 -12.78 39.90
N CYS A 232 7.82 -12.08 40.52
CA CYS A 232 8.83 -11.31 39.79
C CYS A 232 9.73 -12.20 38.91
N LEU A 233 10.20 -13.33 39.45
CA LEU A 233 11.02 -14.28 38.70
C LEU A 233 10.21 -14.95 37.57
N TYR A 234 8.95 -15.30 37.83
CA TYR A 234 8.06 -15.85 36.82
C TYR A 234 7.83 -14.86 35.65
N ILE A 235 7.57 -13.59 35.96
CA ILE A 235 7.40 -12.53 34.95
C ILE A 235 8.70 -12.31 34.17
N ALA A 236 9.86 -12.33 34.84
CA ALA A 236 11.15 -12.15 34.18
C ALA A 236 11.43 -13.27 33.17
N LEU A 237 11.20 -14.53 33.55
CA LEU A 237 11.37 -15.69 32.65
C LEU A 237 10.39 -15.65 31.48
N LEU A 238 9.12 -15.32 31.74
CA LEU A 238 8.10 -15.16 30.70
C LEU A 238 8.46 -14.03 29.72
N SER A 239 8.96 -12.91 30.24
CA SER A 239 9.38 -11.77 29.42
C SER A 239 10.56 -12.13 28.52
N LEU A 240 11.51 -12.93 29.02
CA LEU A 240 12.65 -13.41 28.25
C LEU A 240 12.21 -14.36 27.13
N GLU A 241 11.37 -15.35 27.43
CA GLU A 241 10.86 -16.31 26.43
C GLU A 241 10.14 -15.57 25.29
N ILE A 242 9.27 -14.62 25.64
CA ILE A 242 8.53 -13.87 24.63
C ILE A 242 9.45 -12.91 23.86
N ALA A 243 10.46 -12.30 24.50
CA ALA A 243 11.42 -11.46 23.80
C ALA A 243 12.20 -12.24 22.72
N ILE A 244 12.61 -13.48 23.01
CA ILE A 244 13.28 -14.36 22.04
C ILE A 244 12.34 -14.65 20.86
N PHE A 245 11.09 -15.05 21.14
CA PHE A 245 10.11 -15.34 20.09
C PHE A 245 9.79 -14.10 19.23
N LEU A 246 9.61 -12.94 19.87
CA LEU A 246 9.32 -11.67 19.21
C LEU A 246 10.47 -11.23 18.31
N THR A 247 11.72 -11.47 18.72
CA THR A 247 12.90 -11.20 17.89
C THR A 247 12.87 -12.01 16.59
N GLY A 248 12.49 -13.29 16.65
CA GLY A 248 12.27 -14.11 15.46
C GLY A 248 11.17 -13.56 14.54
N LEU A 249 10.04 -13.13 15.12
CA LEU A 249 8.96 -12.51 14.33
C LEU A 249 9.36 -11.15 13.74
N ALA A 250 10.18 -10.38 14.45
CA ALA A 250 10.72 -9.12 13.98
C ALA A 250 11.62 -9.34 12.76
N ALA A 251 12.50 -10.35 12.80
CA ALA A 251 13.32 -10.73 11.66
C ALA A 251 12.47 -11.08 10.43
N LEU A 252 11.36 -11.81 10.60
CA LEU A 252 10.43 -12.12 9.50
C LEU A 252 9.74 -10.87 8.93
N ASN A 253 9.38 -9.91 9.78
CA ASN A 253 8.67 -8.70 9.36
C ASN A 253 9.59 -7.64 8.72
N PHE A 254 10.68 -7.29 9.40
CA PHE A 254 11.63 -6.27 8.98
C PHE A 254 12.64 -6.79 7.95
N GLY A 255 12.89 -8.10 7.91
CA GLY A 255 13.88 -8.73 7.04
C GLY A 255 13.75 -8.31 5.57
N PRO A 256 12.58 -8.46 4.92
CA PRO A 256 12.43 -8.08 3.52
C PRO A 256 12.69 -6.59 3.24
N PHE A 257 12.26 -5.70 4.15
CA PHE A 257 12.56 -4.27 4.06
C PHE A 257 14.06 -4.02 4.15
N LEU A 258 14.73 -4.56 5.18
CA LEU A 258 16.16 -4.36 5.42
C LEU A 258 17.01 -4.92 4.28
N LEU A 259 16.68 -6.12 3.78
CA LEU A 259 17.37 -6.73 2.64
C LEU A 259 17.27 -5.85 1.40
N PHE A 260 16.10 -5.28 1.12
CA PHE A 260 15.93 -4.38 -0.02
C PHE A 260 16.66 -3.04 0.18
N GLN A 261 16.71 -2.50 1.41
CA GLN A 261 17.52 -1.32 1.71
C GLN A 261 19.02 -1.58 1.53
N MET A 262 19.51 -2.74 1.98
CA MET A 262 20.91 -3.15 1.79
C MET A 262 21.27 -3.34 0.31
N TYR A 263 20.38 -3.96 -0.46
CA TYR A 263 20.52 -4.06 -1.92
C TYR A 263 20.57 -2.69 -2.58
N SER A 264 19.61 -1.82 -2.26
CA SER A 264 19.54 -0.46 -2.83
C SER A 264 20.80 0.35 -2.51
N TYR A 265 21.31 0.24 -1.27
CA TYR A 265 22.54 0.91 -0.85
C TYR A 265 23.75 0.40 -1.64
N SER A 266 23.89 -0.92 -1.82
CA SER A 266 25.01 -1.49 -2.56
C SER A 266 25.00 -1.12 -4.04
N GLN A 267 23.81 -0.97 -4.66
CA GLN A 267 23.70 -0.53 -6.05
C GLN A 267 24.00 0.95 -6.25
N VAL A 268 23.65 1.82 -5.29
CA VAL A 268 23.78 3.28 -5.43
C VAL A 268 25.12 3.81 -4.90
N CYS A 269 25.61 3.27 -3.78
CA CYS A 269 26.75 3.82 -3.05
C CYS A 269 28.10 3.10 -3.28
N HIS A 270 28.10 1.84 -3.76
CA HIS A 270 29.33 1.09 -4.00
C HIS A 270 29.62 0.91 -5.50
N SER A 271 30.87 1.11 -5.90
CA SER A 271 31.36 0.84 -7.26
C SER A 271 31.46 -0.67 -7.58
N GLN A 272 31.71 -1.51 -6.57
CA GLN A 272 31.63 -2.96 -6.67
C GLN A 272 30.22 -3.42 -6.33
N ARG A 273 29.47 -3.81 -7.38
CA ARG A 273 28.09 -4.26 -7.30
C ARG A 273 28.03 -5.54 -6.48
N PHE A 274 27.36 -5.52 -5.32
CA PHE A 274 27.07 -6.74 -4.59
C PHE A 274 26.06 -7.57 -5.39
N THR A 275 26.53 -8.60 -6.08
CA THR A 275 25.66 -9.60 -6.72
C THR A 275 25.12 -10.51 -5.63
N PHE A 276 23.81 -10.42 -5.36
CA PHE A 276 23.14 -11.45 -4.57
C PHE A 276 23.35 -12.82 -5.24
N PRO A 277 23.39 -13.93 -4.48
CA PRO A 277 23.48 -15.27 -5.07
C PRO A 277 22.39 -15.44 -6.13
N ALA A 278 22.78 -15.93 -7.31
CA ALA A 278 22.05 -15.95 -8.58
C ALA A 278 20.70 -16.71 -8.59
N THR A 279 20.15 -17.13 -7.45
CA THR A 279 19.09 -18.15 -7.40
C THR A 279 17.66 -17.62 -7.21
N ILE A 280 17.44 -16.36 -6.79
CA ILE A 280 16.07 -15.84 -6.56
C ILE A 280 15.80 -14.54 -7.32
N PHE A 281 16.70 -13.55 -7.24
CA PHE A 281 16.45 -12.24 -7.87
C PHE A 281 16.58 -12.25 -9.40
N GLU A 282 17.46 -13.09 -9.96
CA GLU A 282 17.64 -13.22 -11.43
C GLU A 282 16.44 -13.84 -12.16
N TYR A 283 15.69 -14.73 -11.48
CA TYR A 283 14.48 -15.33 -12.03
C TYR A 283 13.25 -14.41 -11.97
N ILE A 284 13.23 -13.51 -10.99
CA ILE A 284 12.03 -12.74 -10.62
C ILE A 284 12.08 -11.32 -11.20
N LEU A 285 13.26 -10.72 -11.33
CA LEU A 285 13.46 -9.42 -11.96
C LEU A 285 14.52 -9.55 -13.07
N PRO A 286 14.37 -8.81 -14.19
CA PRO A 286 15.35 -8.85 -15.26
C PRO A 286 16.65 -8.22 -14.77
N VAL A 287 17.64 -9.06 -14.46
CA VAL A 287 19.01 -8.62 -14.17
C VAL A 287 19.79 -8.41 -15.48
N ASN A 288 19.29 -8.95 -16.59
CA ASN A 288 19.86 -8.79 -17.93
C ASN A 288 19.32 -7.56 -18.66
N SER A 289 19.59 -6.40 -18.10
CA SER A 289 20.15 -5.33 -18.92
C SER A 289 21.13 -4.62 -18.00
N GLN A 290 22.35 -4.39 -18.48
CA GLN A 290 23.34 -3.65 -17.72
C GLN A 290 22.65 -2.44 -17.09
N VAL A 291 22.74 -2.29 -15.78
CA VAL A 291 22.35 -1.04 -15.13
C VAL A 291 23.16 0.02 -15.88
N ASN A 292 22.53 0.69 -16.86
CA ASN A 292 23.09 1.78 -17.66
C ASN A 292 23.12 3.04 -16.77
N TYR A 293 23.59 2.84 -15.56
CA TYR A 293 24.06 3.86 -14.68
C TYR A 293 25.52 4.04 -15.07
N ILE A 294 25.77 5.11 -15.82
CA ILE A 294 27.04 5.81 -15.70
C ILE A 294 26.97 6.39 -14.29
N PRO A 295 27.75 5.92 -13.31
CA PRO A 295 27.82 6.62 -12.06
C PRO A 295 28.14 8.07 -12.37
N SER A 296 27.31 8.99 -11.87
CA SER A 296 27.88 10.28 -11.51
C SER A 296 29.17 9.94 -10.78
N SER A 297 30.30 10.46 -11.24
CA SER A 297 31.64 10.09 -10.74
C SER A 297 31.79 10.27 -9.23
N THR A 298 30.79 10.88 -8.58
CA THR A 298 30.61 10.97 -7.14
C THR A 298 29.32 10.26 -6.69
N PRO A 299 29.39 9.40 -5.66
CA PRO A 299 28.21 8.83 -5.01
C PRO A 299 27.42 9.93 -4.29
N PRO A 300 26.10 9.75 -4.07
CA PRO A 300 25.29 10.71 -3.32
C PRO A 300 25.84 10.99 -1.92
N ALA A 301 25.73 12.24 -1.45
CA ALA A 301 26.28 12.65 -0.14
C ALA A 301 25.70 11.86 1.04
N TRP A 302 24.44 11.40 0.94
CA TRP A 302 23.82 10.59 1.98
C TRP A 302 24.41 9.19 2.13
N CYS A 303 25.22 8.71 1.18
CA CYS A 303 25.95 7.45 1.33
C CYS A 303 26.94 7.49 2.52
N GLN A 304 27.39 8.68 2.93
CA GLN A 304 28.34 8.86 4.04
C GLN A 304 27.67 9.11 5.40
N LYS A 305 26.33 9.14 5.47
CA LYS A 305 25.60 9.31 6.74
C LYS A 305 25.77 8.08 7.62
N SER A 306 25.70 8.26 8.95
CA SER A 306 25.79 7.16 9.93
C SER A 306 24.72 6.08 9.75
N LEU A 307 23.54 6.47 9.22
CA LEU A 307 22.48 5.54 8.84
C LEU A 307 21.95 5.90 7.43
N PRO A 308 22.58 5.37 6.37
CA PRO A 308 22.26 5.74 5.01
C PRO A 308 21.07 4.90 4.49
N LEU A 309 19.84 5.22 4.91
CA LEU A 309 18.63 4.54 4.41
C LEU A 309 18.28 5.05 2.99
N PRO A 310 18.45 4.24 1.92
CA PRO A 310 18.21 4.73 0.56
C PRO A 310 16.77 5.19 0.35
N TYR A 311 15.78 4.46 0.87
CA TYR A 311 14.36 4.81 0.74
C TYR A 311 14.07 6.25 1.18
N SER A 312 14.45 6.61 2.41
CA SER A 312 14.16 7.94 2.95
C SER A 312 14.98 9.04 2.26
N ASN A 313 16.25 8.79 1.94
CA ASN A 313 17.12 9.80 1.34
C ASN A 313 16.72 10.08 -0.12
N ILE A 314 16.46 9.04 -0.91
CA ILE A 314 16.00 9.19 -2.31
C ILE A 314 14.63 9.88 -2.34
N GLN A 315 13.72 9.54 -1.42
CA GLN A 315 12.44 10.25 -1.30
C GLN A 315 12.59 11.73 -0.97
N ALA A 316 13.55 12.08 -0.12
CA ALA A 316 13.84 13.48 0.22
C ALA A 316 14.44 14.25 -0.96
N GLU A 317 15.39 13.64 -1.70
CA GLU A 317 16.06 14.31 -2.84
C GLU A 317 15.16 14.46 -4.07
N VAL A 318 14.39 13.42 -4.40
CA VAL A 318 13.61 13.39 -5.65
C VAL A 318 12.22 13.99 -5.49
N TRP A 319 11.58 13.79 -4.33
CA TRP A 319 10.18 14.17 -4.09
C TRP A 319 9.99 15.14 -2.91
N GLU A 320 11.08 15.69 -2.35
CA GLU A 320 11.06 16.60 -1.20
C GLU A 320 10.29 16.05 0.01
N VAL A 321 10.23 14.72 0.15
CA VAL A 321 9.51 14.08 1.26
C VAL A 321 10.27 14.36 2.56
N GLY A 322 9.57 14.95 3.52
CA GLY A 322 10.11 15.29 4.83
C GLY A 322 9.00 15.68 5.80
N PHE A 323 9.39 15.88 7.06
CA PHE A 323 8.44 16.26 8.09
C PHE A 323 7.78 17.60 7.76
N PHE A 324 6.45 17.60 7.68
CA PHE A 324 5.62 18.73 7.25
C PHE A 324 5.86 19.32 5.85
N ASN A 325 6.84 18.85 5.06
CA ASN A 325 7.09 19.34 3.70
C ASN A 325 5.87 19.24 2.77
N TYR A 326 4.96 18.31 3.05
CA TYR A 326 3.71 18.20 2.29
C TYR A 326 2.76 19.40 2.52
N PHE A 327 2.75 20.02 3.70
CA PHE A 327 1.75 21.01 4.12
C PHE A 327 2.07 22.40 3.56
N GLN A 328 1.89 22.56 2.26
CA GLN A 328 2.10 23.80 1.54
C GLN A 328 0.76 24.42 1.15
N LEU A 329 0.65 25.76 1.15
CA LEU A 329 -0.59 26.47 0.80
C LEU A 329 -1.13 26.08 -0.58
N ARG A 330 -0.23 25.81 -1.54
CA ARG A 330 -0.59 25.33 -2.88
C ARG A 330 -1.34 23.99 -2.90
N LYS A 331 -1.29 23.19 -1.83
CA LYS A 331 -1.96 21.88 -1.71
C LYS A 331 -3.29 21.93 -0.96
N ILE A 332 -3.74 23.12 -0.53
CA ILE A 332 -5.06 23.32 0.12
C ILE A 332 -6.22 22.61 -0.63
N PRO A 333 -6.32 22.67 -1.98
CA PRO A 333 -7.38 21.97 -2.70
C PRO A 333 -7.42 20.45 -2.44
N ASN A 334 -6.27 19.81 -2.26
CA ASN A 334 -6.19 18.37 -1.98
C ASN A 334 -6.76 18.03 -0.59
N PHE A 335 -6.60 18.93 0.39
CA PHE A 335 -7.17 18.76 1.72
C PHE A 335 -8.69 18.90 1.70
N PHE A 336 -9.24 19.82 0.89
CA PHE A 336 -10.69 19.92 0.69
C PHE A 336 -11.28 18.67 0.04
N LEU A 337 -10.55 18.06 -0.91
CA LEU A 337 -10.97 16.79 -1.51
C LEU A 337 -11.04 15.66 -0.48
N ALA A 338 -10.11 15.62 0.49
CA ALA A 338 -10.08 14.62 1.55
C ALA A 338 -11.01 14.94 2.73
N LEU A 339 -11.46 16.20 2.87
CA LEU A 339 -12.17 16.71 4.04
C LEU A 339 -13.42 15.90 4.42
N PRO A 340 -14.30 15.48 3.49
CA PRO A 340 -15.48 14.69 3.86
C PRO A 340 -15.11 13.38 4.56
N VAL A 341 -14.12 12.67 4.04
CA VAL A 341 -13.64 11.40 4.60
C VAL A 341 -12.98 11.61 5.96
N ILE A 342 -12.21 12.68 6.11
CA ILE A 342 -11.56 13.04 7.39
C ILE A 342 -12.62 13.35 8.45
N VAL A 343 -13.59 14.21 8.16
CA VAL A 343 -14.66 14.60 9.09
C VAL A 343 -15.45 13.37 9.56
N LEU A 344 -15.78 12.48 8.63
CA LEU A 344 -16.52 11.25 8.93
C LEU A 344 -15.69 10.29 9.78
N SER A 345 -14.41 10.13 9.48
CA SER A 345 -13.49 9.29 10.28
C SER A 345 -13.34 9.82 11.69
N VAL A 346 -13.14 11.13 11.86
CA VAL A 346 -13.05 11.79 13.18
C VAL A 346 -14.35 11.62 13.95
N ARG A 347 -15.52 11.78 13.31
CA ARG A 347 -16.82 11.57 13.96
C ARG A 347 -17.01 10.11 14.40
N ALA A 348 -16.63 9.14 13.58
CA ALA A 348 -16.71 7.73 13.92
C ALA A 348 -15.80 7.37 15.11
N ILE A 349 -14.55 7.82 15.09
CA ILE A 349 -13.57 7.61 16.16
C ILE A 349 -14.06 8.25 17.47
N THR A 350 -14.47 9.53 17.43
CA THR A 350 -14.94 10.23 18.63
C THR A 350 -16.20 9.60 19.22
N THR A 351 -17.12 9.12 18.39
CA THR A 351 -18.31 8.38 18.86
C THR A 351 -17.91 7.06 19.54
N TYR A 352 -17.02 6.29 18.92
CA TYR A 352 -16.51 5.05 19.49
C TYR A 352 -15.79 5.28 20.83
N CYS A 353 -14.93 6.29 20.90
CA CYS A 353 -14.19 6.66 22.12
C CYS A 353 -15.13 7.07 23.25
N LYS A 354 -16.19 7.84 22.96
CA LYS A 354 -17.18 8.23 23.98
C LYS A 354 -17.99 7.04 24.50
N GLN A 355 -18.39 6.12 23.61
CA GLN A 355 -19.18 4.95 23.98
C GLN A 355 -18.35 3.90 24.74
N ASN A 356 -17.04 3.82 24.49
CA ASN A 356 -16.18 2.75 24.97
C ASN A 356 -14.93 3.28 25.69
N TRP A 357 -15.06 4.39 26.43
CA TRP A 357 -13.92 5.10 27.03
C TRP A 357 -13.03 4.20 27.90
N GLU A 358 -13.60 3.38 28.77
CA GLU A 358 -12.83 2.46 29.61
C GLU A 358 -12.02 1.46 28.78
N TYR A 359 -12.63 0.89 27.72
CA TYR A 359 -11.91 -0.01 26.82
C TYR A 359 -10.75 0.71 26.10
N VAL A 360 -10.97 1.95 25.64
CA VAL A 360 -9.96 2.76 24.95
C VAL A 360 -8.83 3.18 25.90
N ARG A 361 -9.16 3.65 27.11
CA ARG A 361 -8.20 4.07 28.14
C ARG A 361 -7.22 2.96 28.49
N TRP A 362 -7.71 1.72 28.58
CA TRP A 362 -6.89 0.55 28.86
C TRP A 362 -6.37 -0.15 27.61
N MET A 363 -6.59 0.43 26.42
CA MET A 363 -6.24 -0.15 25.11
C MET A 363 -6.69 -1.61 24.97
N GLY A 364 -7.80 -2.01 25.59
CA GLY A 364 -8.27 -3.40 25.60
C GLY A 364 -7.36 -4.43 26.31
N LEU A 365 -6.41 -3.98 27.14
CA LEU A 365 -5.51 -4.86 27.90
C LEU A 365 -6.19 -5.52 29.11
N LEU A 366 -7.16 -4.82 29.73
CA LEU A 366 -7.93 -5.36 30.85
C LEU A 366 -9.24 -6.03 30.40
N PRO A 367 -9.65 -7.15 31.02
CA PRO A 367 -10.94 -7.77 30.73
C PRO A 367 -12.10 -6.83 31.10
N PRO A 368 -13.15 -6.70 30.26
CA PRO A 368 -14.31 -5.86 30.56
C PRO A 368 -15.00 -6.19 31.89
N ARG A 369 -14.95 -7.48 32.29
CA ARG A 369 -15.51 -7.99 33.55
C ARG A 369 -14.81 -7.42 34.79
N LYS A 370 -13.51 -7.13 34.72
CA LYS A 370 -12.76 -6.46 35.81
C LYS A 370 -13.01 -4.95 35.82
N LEU A 371 -13.42 -4.37 34.69
CA LEU A 371 -13.77 -2.96 34.54
C LEU A 371 -15.24 -2.66 34.89
N GLY A 372 -16.06 -3.67 35.20
CA GLY A 372 -17.49 -3.50 35.45
C GLY A 372 -18.29 -3.07 34.20
N THR A 373 -17.71 -3.21 33.00
CA THR A 373 -18.27 -2.71 31.75
C THR A 373 -18.68 -3.82 30.80
N ASN A 374 -19.74 -3.59 30.02
CA ASN A 374 -20.13 -4.46 28.91
C ASN A 374 -19.07 -4.48 27.80
N MET A 375 -19.09 -5.52 26.96
CA MET A 375 -18.28 -5.59 25.74
C MET A 375 -18.45 -4.31 24.89
N PRO A 376 -17.39 -3.84 24.21
CA PRO A 376 -17.46 -2.59 23.47
C PRO A 376 -18.57 -2.64 22.41
N ARG A 377 -19.44 -1.63 22.43
CA ARG A 377 -20.56 -1.52 21.48
C ARG A 377 -20.06 -0.79 20.24
N VAL A 378 -20.22 -1.42 19.08
CA VAL A 378 -19.97 -0.82 17.75
C VAL A 378 -21.28 -0.37 17.09
N ARG A 379 -22.42 -0.59 17.77
CA ARG A 379 -23.74 -0.23 17.25
C ARG A 379 -23.86 1.30 17.17
N ASP A 380 -24.46 1.78 16.06
CA ASP A 380 -24.81 3.17 15.81
C ASP A 380 -23.67 4.15 15.44
N ILE A 381 -22.48 3.65 15.10
CA ILE A 381 -21.36 4.52 14.63
C ILE A 381 -21.68 5.15 13.25
N LEU A 382 -22.33 4.38 12.36
CA LEU A 382 -22.87 4.88 11.10
C LEU A 382 -24.37 4.62 11.06
N THR A 383 -25.18 5.69 11.05
CA THR A 383 -26.59 5.55 10.69
C THR A 383 -26.70 5.13 9.22
N LYS A 384 -27.77 4.42 8.84
CA LYS A 384 -28.03 4.04 7.43
C LYS A 384 -27.93 5.24 6.49
N ARG A 385 -28.42 6.42 6.92
CA ARG A 385 -28.32 7.68 6.16
C ARG A 385 -26.86 8.12 5.97
N THR A 386 -26.04 8.07 7.03
CA THR A 386 -24.60 8.37 6.95
C THR A 386 -23.88 7.44 5.99
N PHE A 387 -24.24 6.14 5.97
CA PHE A 387 -23.65 5.16 5.06
C PHE A 387 -23.94 5.47 3.59
N TYR A 388 -25.20 5.75 3.23
CA TYR A 388 -25.55 6.09 1.85
C TYR A 388 -24.91 7.41 1.40
N ILE A 389 -24.88 8.42 2.27
CA ILE A 389 -24.16 9.67 1.99
C ILE A 389 -22.67 9.40 1.78
N LEU A 390 -22.07 8.52 2.59
CA LEU A 390 -20.66 8.11 2.43
C LEU A 390 -20.44 7.46 1.08
N LEU A 391 -21.29 6.50 0.70
CA LEU A 391 -21.17 5.80 -0.56
C LEU A 391 -21.28 6.77 -1.74
N ILE A 392 -22.27 7.68 -1.72
CA ILE A 392 -22.45 8.69 -2.78
C ILE A 392 -21.25 9.63 -2.83
N CYS A 393 -20.83 10.21 -1.70
CA CYS A 393 -19.69 11.11 -1.65
C CYS A 393 -18.41 10.42 -2.13
N LEU A 394 -18.16 9.19 -1.69
CA LEU A 394 -16.98 8.44 -2.11
C LEU A 394 -17.07 8.07 -3.58
N SER A 395 -18.23 7.64 -4.11
CA SER A 395 -18.42 7.39 -5.54
C SER A 395 -18.22 8.65 -6.39
N CYS A 396 -18.74 9.80 -5.95
CA CYS A 396 -18.50 11.09 -6.62
C CYS A 396 -17.02 11.50 -6.55
N CYS A 397 -16.36 11.30 -5.41
CA CYS A 397 -14.92 11.53 -5.27
C CYS A 397 -14.10 10.53 -6.10
N CYS A 398 -14.52 9.26 -6.21
CA CYS A 398 -13.91 8.26 -7.09
C CYS A 398 -14.02 8.70 -8.54
N LEU A 399 -15.19 9.19 -8.97
CA LEU A 399 -15.39 9.70 -10.32
C LEU A 399 -14.48 10.90 -10.58
N ALA A 400 -14.50 11.89 -9.69
CA ALA A 400 -13.66 13.07 -9.81
C ALA A 400 -12.16 12.74 -9.75
N SER A 401 -11.74 11.84 -8.87
CA SER A 401 -10.33 11.42 -8.76
C SER A 401 -9.91 10.58 -9.95
N SER A 402 -10.76 9.70 -10.48
CA SER A 402 -10.49 8.95 -11.71
C SER A 402 -10.28 9.90 -12.88
N SER A 403 -11.18 10.87 -13.07
CA SER A 403 -11.07 11.85 -14.15
C SER A 403 -9.83 12.75 -14.01
N CYS A 404 -9.53 13.23 -12.80
CA CYS A 404 -8.39 14.10 -12.55
C CYS A 404 -7.04 13.35 -12.58
N ILE A 405 -6.94 12.19 -11.93
CA ILE A 405 -5.68 11.44 -11.79
C ILE A 405 -5.31 10.76 -13.10
N LEU A 406 -6.27 10.29 -13.91
CA LEU A 406 -5.97 9.57 -15.14
C LEU A 406 -5.56 10.49 -16.31
N ARG A 407 -5.93 11.78 -16.31
CA ARG A 407 -5.57 12.72 -17.41
C ARG A 407 -5.21 14.18 -17.06
N CYS A 408 -5.56 14.73 -15.90
CA CYS A 408 -5.31 16.12 -15.51
C CYS A 408 -5.57 17.20 -16.60
N SER A 409 -6.80 17.32 -17.13
CA SER A 409 -7.22 18.58 -17.76
C SER A 409 -8.08 19.42 -16.79
N HIS A 410 -7.68 20.68 -16.60
CA HIS A 410 -8.41 21.78 -15.95
C HIS A 410 -8.63 21.75 -14.43
N VAL A 411 -7.60 22.21 -13.70
CA VAL A 411 -7.83 23.12 -12.58
C VAL A 411 -7.70 24.56 -13.10
N SER A 412 -8.80 25.06 -13.68
CA SER A 412 -9.12 26.49 -13.70
C SER A 412 -9.47 27.02 -12.30
N CYS A 413 -8.90 26.45 -11.23
CA CYS A 413 -8.90 26.98 -9.87
C CYS A 413 -7.50 27.45 -9.41
N SER A 414 -6.46 27.37 -10.27
CA SER A 414 -5.14 27.97 -10.00
C SER A 414 -4.54 28.77 -11.16
N HIS A 415 -5.24 28.84 -12.30
CA HIS A 415 -4.77 29.54 -13.52
C HIS A 415 -4.59 31.07 -13.38
N ARG A 416 -4.69 31.64 -12.18
CA ARG A 416 -4.34 33.04 -11.90
C ARG A 416 -3.22 33.25 -10.87
N ALA A 417 -2.48 32.20 -10.49
CA ALA A 417 -1.32 32.32 -9.60
C ALA A 417 0.03 31.91 -10.24
N GLN A 418 0.03 31.33 -11.44
CA GLN A 418 1.25 30.86 -12.12
C GLN A 418 1.87 31.87 -13.11
N SER A 419 1.39 33.11 -13.13
CA SER A 419 1.95 34.18 -13.98
C SER A 419 2.86 35.17 -13.24
N PHE A 420 3.21 34.91 -11.99
CA PHE A 420 4.27 35.64 -11.29
C PHE A 420 5.23 34.60 -10.69
N LEU A 421 6.53 34.79 -10.89
CA LEU A 421 7.66 34.01 -10.34
C LEU A 421 8.20 32.87 -11.23
N TYR A 422 8.31 33.11 -12.53
CA TYR A 422 9.50 32.68 -13.26
C TYR A 422 10.59 33.74 -13.05
N LEU A 423 11.48 33.54 -12.09
CA LEU A 423 12.82 34.16 -12.08
C LEU A 423 13.77 33.15 -11.43
N ARG A 424 14.54 32.45 -12.27
CA ARG A 424 15.82 31.86 -11.87
C ARG A 424 16.74 33.01 -11.44
N PRO A 425 17.52 32.89 -10.36
CA PRO A 425 18.84 33.49 -10.33
C PRO A 425 19.79 32.54 -11.06
N ILE A 426 20.26 33.01 -12.20
CA ILE A 426 21.59 32.67 -12.70
C ILE A 426 22.57 33.09 -11.60
N LEU A 427 23.41 32.16 -11.16
CA LEU A 427 24.85 32.35 -10.91
C LEU A 427 25.51 30.97 -10.89
#